data_AF-L8Y431-F1
#
_entry.id   AF-L8Y431-F1
#
_cell.length_a   1.000
_cell.length_b   1.000
_cell.length_c   1.000
_cell.angle_alpha   90.00
_cell.angle_beta   90.00
_cell.angle_gamma   90.00
#
_symmetry.space_group_name_H-M   'P 1'
#
loop_
_entity.id
_entity.type
_entity.pdbx_description
1 polymer ?
#
loop_
_entity_poly.entity_id
_entity_poly.type
_entity_poly.pdbx_seq_one_letter_code
_entity_poly.pdbx_strand_id
1 'polypeptide(L)'
;MTPFNCRVCWINPCSLVSPGRHFPKRPKHMLVVEAKFDGEQLATDPVDHTDQPEFATELAWEIDRKALHQHRLQRTPVKLQCFALDPSTSAKETIGYIVLDLRTAQETKQAPKWYQLLSNKYTKFKSEIQLSIALETDTKAPVDSFKAKGAPPRDGKVPASLSELDPKDIVAVLNEEGGYHQIGPAEYCTDAFILSVTIAFATQLEQLKQKELAHMQALAEEWKKRDRERESLVKKKVAEYTILEGKLQKALVDLERREQQLASADSELQRERKELQSERERNLQELQDSIRRAKEDCIHQVELERLKIKQIEEDKHRLQQQKEQESQMARLKKQQEELEQMRLRYLAAEEKDTVKTDRQELLDIRNELNRLRQQDQKQPQDSREIASRSVEGPHNRALEEGLEDYLTRLIEERDTLMRTGVYSHEDRIIGELDRQIREVLAKSNASN
;
A
#
# COMPACT_ATOMS: atom_id res chain seq x y z
N MET A 1 -46.47 -37.91 42.84
CA MET A 1 -46.94 -36.62 43.40
C MET A 1 -47.03 -35.65 42.25
N THR A 2 -48.17 -34.98 42.06
CA THR A 2 -48.24 -33.80 41.18
C THR A 2 -47.44 -32.66 41.82
N PRO A 3 -46.72 -31.83 41.05
CA PRO A 3 -46.29 -30.53 41.55
C PRO A 3 -47.54 -29.71 41.89
N PHE A 4 -47.55 -29.10 43.07
CA PHE A 4 -48.59 -28.15 43.45
C PHE A 4 -48.04 -26.76 43.15
N ASN A 5 -48.30 -26.28 41.93
CA ASN A 5 -48.02 -24.91 41.54
C ASN A 5 -48.94 -24.01 42.39
N CYS A 6 -48.35 -23.02 43.06
CA CYS A 6 -49.10 -21.91 43.64
C CYS A 6 -49.10 -20.76 42.63
N ARG A 7 -50.24 -20.12 42.40
CA ARG A 7 -50.30 -18.87 41.64
C ARG A 7 -50.26 -17.69 42.61
N VAL A 8 -49.28 -16.81 42.45
CA VAL A 8 -49.22 -15.54 43.21
C VAL A 8 -49.96 -14.49 42.41
N CYS A 9 -51.27 -14.39 42.61
CA CYS A 9 -52.13 -13.44 41.90
C CYS A 9 -52.08 -12.06 42.58
N TRP A 10 -51.85 -11.02 41.77
CA TRP A 10 -51.82 -9.62 42.18
C TRP A 10 -52.82 -8.81 41.38
N ILE A 11 -53.49 -7.87 42.05
CA ILE A 11 -54.76 -7.26 41.59
C ILE A 11 -55.86 -8.34 41.59
N ASN A 12 -57.13 -7.94 41.66
CA ASN A 12 -58.29 -8.81 41.87
C ASN A 12 -59.51 -8.15 41.22
N PRO A 13 -60.31 -8.81 40.35
CA PRO A 13 -61.33 -8.13 39.54
C PRO A 13 -62.66 -7.94 40.32
N CYS A 14 -62.79 -8.53 41.50
CA CYS A 14 -64.06 -8.69 42.20
C CYS A 14 -64.50 -7.49 43.06
N SER A 15 -64.41 -6.27 42.49
CA SER A 15 -65.23 -5.12 42.89
C SER A 15 -65.28 -4.09 41.76
N LEU A 16 -66.50 -3.63 41.42
CA LEU A 16 -66.73 -2.70 40.30
C LEU A 16 -65.93 -1.41 40.50
N VAL A 17 -65.00 -1.15 39.57
CA VAL A 17 -63.98 -0.09 39.59
C VAL A 17 -62.93 -0.26 40.71
N SER A 18 -61.69 -0.55 40.30
CA SER A 18 -60.51 -0.67 41.18
C SER A 18 -59.37 0.24 40.69
N PRO A 19 -59.29 1.50 41.17
CA PRO A 19 -58.47 2.52 40.54
C PRO A 19 -57.16 2.82 41.30
N GLY A 20 -56.20 3.43 40.61
CA GLY A 20 -55.25 4.35 41.23
C GLY A 20 -55.93 5.66 41.64
N ARG A 21 -55.26 6.50 42.42
CA ARG A 21 -55.78 7.82 42.80
C ARG A 21 -54.68 8.86 42.96
N HIS A 22 -55.09 10.13 42.94
CA HIS A 22 -54.20 11.29 43.05
C HIS A 22 -53.10 11.30 41.96
N PHE A 23 -53.45 10.95 40.73
CA PHE A 23 -52.56 11.14 39.57
C PHE A 23 -52.81 12.51 38.90
N PRO A 24 -51.79 13.13 38.27
CA PRO A 24 -51.98 14.32 37.45
C PRO A 24 -52.45 13.93 36.04
N LYS A 25 -53.65 14.37 35.62
CA LYS A 25 -54.20 14.06 34.29
C LYS A 25 -53.22 14.45 33.16
N ARG A 26 -52.80 13.50 32.32
CA ARG A 26 -51.93 13.72 31.15
C ARG A 26 -52.57 13.13 29.88
N PRO A 27 -53.52 13.84 29.22
CA PRO A 27 -54.30 13.31 28.06
C PRO A 27 -53.51 12.91 26.79
N LYS A 28 -52.19 12.99 26.80
CA LYS A 28 -51.29 12.52 25.73
C LYS A 28 -50.45 11.31 26.14
N HIS A 29 -50.72 10.72 27.30
CA HIS A 29 -49.97 9.62 27.88
C HIS A 29 -50.94 8.56 28.40
N MET A 30 -50.48 7.31 28.38
CA MET A 30 -51.11 6.20 29.09
C MET A 30 -50.24 5.83 30.31
N LEU A 31 -50.81 5.11 31.27
CA LEU A 31 -50.09 4.51 32.40
C LEU A 31 -49.94 3.01 32.18
N VAL A 32 -48.77 2.48 32.50
CA VAL A 32 -48.45 1.05 32.52
C VAL A 32 -47.83 0.72 33.88
N VAL A 33 -48.25 -0.38 34.51
CA VAL A 33 -47.58 -0.93 35.69
C VAL A 33 -46.86 -2.21 35.29
N GLU A 34 -45.54 -2.20 35.39
CA GLU A 34 -44.70 -3.38 35.18
C GLU A 34 -44.29 -3.93 36.54
N ALA A 35 -44.47 -5.23 36.76
CA ALA A 35 -44.18 -5.89 38.01
C ALA A 35 -43.12 -6.97 37.79
N LYS A 36 -42.10 -7.02 38.66
CA LYS A 36 -40.96 -7.92 38.55
C LYS A 36 -40.80 -8.76 39.82
N PHE A 37 -40.67 -10.06 39.64
CA PHE A 37 -40.45 -11.06 40.68
C PHE A 37 -39.58 -12.21 40.11
N ASP A 38 -38.65 -12.71 40.92
CA ASP A 38 -37.64 -13.74 40.58
C ASP A 38 -36.97 -13.62 39.19
N GLY A 39 -36.76 -12.37 38.73
CA GLY A 39 -36.19 -12.07 37.41
C GLY A 39 -37.24 -11.95 36.29
N GLU A 40 -38.35 -12.68 36.37
CA GLU A 40 -39.50 -12.57 35.47
C GLU A 40 -40.22 -11.23 35.63
N GLN A 41 -40.81 -10.73 34.53
CA GLN A 41 -41.48 -9.44 34.49
C GLN A 41 -42.79 -9.52 33.71
N LEU A 42 -43.86 -9.08 34.35
CA LEU A 42 -45.21 -8.96 33.78
C LEU A 42 -45.61 -7.48 33.71
N ALA A 43 -46.61 -7.15 32.91
CA ALA A 43 -47.09 -5.77 32.76
C ALA A 43 -48.62 -5.73 32.61
N THR A 44 -49.24 -4.65 33.08
CA THR A 44 -50.63 -4.33 32.74
C THR A 44 -50.73 -3.86 31.29
N ASP A 45 -51.94 -3.91 30.72
CA ASP A 45 -52.23 -3.13 29.52
C ASP A 45 -52.06 -1.62 29.80
N PRO A 46 -51.81 -0.79 28.78
CA PRO A 46 -51.80 0.66 28.91
C PRO A 46 -53.22 1.21 29.15
N VAL A 47 -53.38 2.04 30.18
CA VAL A 47 -54.66 2.68 30.53
C VAL A 47 -54.55 4.21 30.48
N ASP A 48 -55.66 4.92 30.31
CA ASP A 48 -55.62 6.40 30.21
C ASP A 48 -55.01 7.05 31.46
N HIS A 49 -54.15 8.05 31.26
CA HIS A 49 -53.51 8.79 32.34
C HIS A 49 -54.45 9.87 32.90
N THR A 50 -55.44 9.41 33.65
CA THR A 50 -56.41 10.23 34.40
C THR A 50 -55.92 10.51 35.82
N ASP A 51 -56.77 11.12 36.66
CA ASP A 51 -56.55 11.28 38.10
C ASP A 51 -56.89 10.03 38.93
N GLN A 52 -57.70 9.13 38.34
CA GLN A 52 -58.09 7.84 38.90
C GLN A 52 -58.00 6.74 37.81
N PRO A 53 -56.78 6.31 37.43
CA PRO A 53 -56.57 5.33 36.36
C PRO A 53 -57.03 3.93 36.80
N GLU A 54 -57.79 3.23 35.96
CA GLU A 54 -58.38 1.92 36.30
C GLU A 54 -57.51 0.76 35.81
N PHE A 55 -56.78 0.12 36.73
CA PHE A 55 -55.87 -0.99 36.42
C PHE A 55 -56.56 -2.35 36.64
N ALA A 56 -57.39 -2.77 35.69
CA ALA A 56 -58.19 -4.01 35.78
C ALA A 56 -57.47 -5.28 35.27
N THR A 57 -56.16 -5.42 35.49
CA THR A 57 -55.34 -6.55 35.00
C THR A 57 -54.76 -7.35 36.16
N GLU A 58 -55.03 -8.66 36.23
CA GLU A 58 -54.34 -9.55 37.18
C GLU A 58 -52.93 -9.92 36.67
N LEU A 59 -51.92 -9.85 37.54
CA LEU A 59 -50.56 -10.30 37.26
C LEU A 59 -50.24 -11.51 38.13
N ALA A 60 -49.94 -12.65 37.50
CA ALA A 60 -49.78 -13.93 38.19
C ALA A 60 -48.48 -14.66 37.80
N TRP A 61 -47.73 -15.10 38.82
CA TRP A 61 -46.56 -15.98 38.68
C TRP A 61 -46.90 -17.37 39.19
N GLU A 62 -46.46 -18.41 38.50
CA GLU A 62 -46.49 -19.78 39.03
C GLU A 62 -45.23 -20.04 39.84
N ILE A 63 -45.40 -20.53 41.06
CA ILE A 63 -44.29 -20.78 41.98
C ILE A 63 -44.46 -22.10 42.73
N ASP A 64 -43.37 -22.85 42.78
CA ASP A 64 -43.29 -24.12 43.48
C ASP A 64 -43.35 -23.90 45.00
N ARG A 65 -44.08 -24.73 45.76
CA ARG A 65 -44.25 -24.57 47.22
C ARG A 65 -42.92 -24.47 47.99
N LYS A 66 -41.85 -25.10 47.47
CA LYS A 66 -40.48 -25.01 48.01
C LYS A 66 -39.84 -23.63 47.76
N ALA A 67 -39.91 -23.13 46.53
CA ALA A 67 -39.42 -21.82 46.17
C ALA A 67 -40.17 -20.72 46.96
N LEU A 68 -41.50 -20.79 47.03
CA LEU A 68 -42.32 -19.84 47.79
C LEU A 68 -41.91 -19.74 49.27
N HIS A 69 -41.49 -20.85 49.88
CA HIS A 69 -40.93 -20.84 51.24
C HIS A 69 -39.56 -20.13 51.30
N GLN A 70 -38.66 -20.39 50.34
CA GLN A 70 -37.36 -19.74 50.25
C GLN A 70 -37.48 -18.22 50.01
N HIS A 71 -38.31 -17.77 49.07
CA HIS A 71 -38.52 -16.34 48.80
C HIS A 71 -39.16 -15.60 49.98
N ARG A 72 -40.06 -16.25 50.73
CA ARG A 72 -40.59 -15.70 51.99
C ARG A 72 -39.53 -15.58 53.09
N LEU A 73 -38.60 -16.53 53.18
CA LEU A 73 -37.49 -16.50 54.14
C LEU A 73 -36.46 -15.41 53.77
N GLN A 74 -36.10 -15.33 52.50
CA GLN A 74 -35.18 -14.33 51.94
C GLN A 74 -35.79 -12.92 51.82
N ARG A 75 -37.12 -12.80 52.03
CA ARG A 75 -37.91 -11.57 51.80
C ARG A 75 -37.77 -11.02 50.37
N THR A 76 -37.75 -11.90 49.37
CA THR A 76 -37.68 -11.49 47.95
C THR A 76 -38.83 -10.54 47.63
N PRO A 77 -38.56 -9.28 47.23
CA PRO A 77 -39.60 -8.32 46.94
C PRO A 77 -40.26 -8.58 45.59
N VAL A 78 -41.57 -8.35 45.50
CA VAL A 78 -42.22 -8.08 44.22
C VAL A 78 -42.19 -6.57 44.01
N LYS A 79 -41.49 -6.13 42.96
CA LYS A 79 -41.28 -4.72 42.66
C LYS A 79 -42.16 -4.29 41.50
N LEU A 80 -43.11 -3.40 41.77
CA LEU A 80 -43.92 -2.74 40.75
C LEU A 80 -43.25 -1.42 40.36
N GLN A 81 -43.23 -1.10 39.08
CA GLN A 81 -42.78 0.16 38.52
C GLN A 81 -43.89 0.74 37.65
N CYS A 82 -44.28 1.98 37.95
CA CYS A 82 -45.29 2.70 37.21
C CYS A 82 -44.61 3.61 36.18
N PHE A 83 -45.07 3.54 34.93
CA PHE A 83 -44.54 4.32 33.81
C PHE A 83 -45.67 5.14 33.17
N ALA A 84 -45.35 6.35 32.71
CA ALA A 84 -46.14 7.04 31.72
C ALA A 84 -45.60 6.70 30.33
N LEU A 85 -46.43 6.11 29.49
CA LEU A 85 -46.14 5.78 28.10
C LEU A 85 -46.68 6.90 27.20
N ASP A 86 -45.85 7.48 26.35
CA ASP A 86 -46.31 8.33 25.23
C ASP A 86 -46.69 7.43 24.04
N PRO A 87 -47.97 7.37 23.61
CA PRO A 87 -48.40 6.51 22.51
C PRO A 87 -47.82 6.94 21.14
N SER A 88 -47.37 8.19 21.01
CA SER A 88 -46.87 8.75 19.75
C SER A 88 -45.38 8.52 19.50
N THR A 89 -44.60 8.31 20.57
CA THR A 89 -43.15 8.06 20.52
C THR A 89 -42.72 6.70 21.08
N SER A 90 -43.65 5.94 21.67
CA SER A 90 -43.39 4.73 22.47
C SER A 90 -42.45 4.95 23.67
N ALA A 91 -42.18 6.20 24.06
CA ALA A 91 -41.29 6.52 25.17
C ALA A 91 -41.94 6.16 26.51
N LYS A 92 -41.24 5.36 27.33
CA LYS A 92 -41.63 5.03 28.71
C LYS A 92 -40.89 5.91 29.71
N GLU A 93 -41.64 6.73 30.43
CA GLU A 93 -41.13 7.60 31.51
C GLU A 93 -41.43 6.98 32.87
N THR A 94 -40.40 6.57 33.63
CA THR A 94 -40.58 6.05 35.00
C THR A 94 -41.17 7.13 35.91
N ILE A 95 -42.31 6.83 36.54
CA ILE A 95 -43.02 7.74 37.45
C ILE A 95 -42.72 7.40 38.92
N GLY A 96 -42.59 6.13 39.26
CA GLY A 96 -42.31 5.69 40.62
C GLY A 96 -42.37 4.18 40.73
N TYR A 97 -42.21 3.67 41.96
CA TYR A 97 -42.27 2.23 42.22
C TYR A 97 -42.98 1.90 43.54
N ILE A 98 -43.45 0.66 43.66
CA ILE A 98 -44.03 0.11 44.89
C ILE A 98 -43.29 -1.21 45.16
N VAL A 99 -43.01 -1.51 46.43
CA VAL A 99 -42.36 -2.76 46.86
C VAL A 99 -43.31 -3.53 47.76
N LEU A 100 -43.55 -4.79 47.43
CA LEU A 100 -44.54 -5.64 48.08
C LEU A 100 -43.87 -6.94 48.56
N ASP A 101 -44.32 -7.45 49.72
CA ASP A 101 -43.64 -8.54 50.44
C ASP A 101 -44.49 -9.83 50.40
N LEU A 102 -43.93 -10.92 49.85
CA LEU A 102 -44.58 -12.24 49.74
C LEU A 102 -44.99 -12.87 51.07
N ARG A 103 -44.47 -12.40 52.21
CA ARG A 103 -44.94 -12.80 53.55
C ARG A 103 -46.36 -12.28 53.84
N THR A 104 -46.81 -11.25 53.13
CA THR A 104 -48.19 -10.73 53.22
C THR A 104 -49.18 -11.52 52.36
N ALA A 105 -48.73 -12.37 51.44
CA ALA A 105 -49.60 -13.22 50.63
C ALA A 105 -50.28 -14.26 51.53
N GLN A 106 -51.57 -14.53 51.32
CA GLN A 106 -52.30 -15.61 52.01
C GLN A 106 -53.25 -16.31 51.03
N GLU A 107 -53.62 -17.55 51.34
CA GLU A 107 -54.61 -18.34 50.59
C GLU A 107 -56.05 -17.79 50.76
N THR A 108 -56.28 -17.05 51.84
CA THR A 108 -57.49 -16.25 52.05
C THR A 108 -57.42 -14.92 51.29
N LYS A 109 -58.44 -14.59 50.49
CA LYS A 109 -58.51 -13.32 49.76
C LYS A 109 -58.55 -12.14 50.74
N GLN A 110 -57.50 -11.32 50.75
CA GLN A 110 -57.39 -10.13 51.60
C GLN A 110 -58.07 -8.92 50.96
N ALA A 111 -58.58 -8.01 51.80
CA ALA A 111 -59.03 -6.69 51.37
C ALA A 111 -57.87 -5.91 50.70
N PRO A 112 -58.09 -5.29 49.53
CA PRO A 112 -57.05 -4.57 48.79
C PRO A 112 -56.66 -3.25 49.48
N LYS A 113 -55.34 -3.00 49.54
CA LYS A 113 -54.72 -1.91 50.32
C LYS A 113 -54.17 -0.82 49.39
N TRP A 114 -54.15 0.42 49.87
CA TRP A 114 -53.55 1.55 49.13
C TRP A 114 -52.04 1.60 49.35
N TYR A 115 -51.27 1.71 48.27
CA TYR A 115 -49.83 1.85 48.28
C TYR A 115 -49.41 3.12 47.53
N GLN A 116 -48.71 4.03 48.22
CA GLN A 116 -48.18 5.25 47.62
C GLN A 116 -46.96 4.94 46.74
N LEU A 117 -46.85 5.60 45.58
CA LEU A 117 -45.66 5.52 44.74
C LEU A 117 -44.44 6.09 45.48
N LEU A 118 -43.41 5.25 45.63
CA LEU A 118 -42.09 5.62 46.10
C LEU A 118 -41.31 6.28 44.95
N SER A 119 -40.49 7.27 45.29
CA SER A 119 -39.79 8.15 44.34
C SER A 119 -40.71 8.76 43.26
N ASN A 120 -41.93 9.14 43.65
CA ASN A 120 -42.94 9.70 42.73
C ASN A 120 -42.42 10.98 42.04
N LYS A 121 -42.28 10.91 40.71
CA LYS A 121 -41.92 12.03 39.83
C LYS A 121 -42.93 13.17 39.91
N TYR A 122 -44.19 12.87 40.23
CA TYR A 122 -45.23 13.86 40.47
C TYR A 122 -45.17 14.38 41.91
N THR A 123 -44.13 15.15 42.25
CA THR A 123 -43.82 15.59 43.63
C THR A 123 -44.94 16.35 44.36
N LYS A 124 -45.86 16.98 43.61
CA LYS A 124 -47.06 17.65 44.16
C LYS A 124 -48.24 16.71 44.45
N PHE A 125 -48.13 15.43 44.09
CA PHE A 125 -49.21 14.45 44.09
C PHE A 125 -48.84 13.24 44.96
N LYS A 126 -49.75 12.84 45.86
CA LYS A 126 -49.63 11.59 46.62
C LYS A 126 -50.25 10.44 45.84
N SER A 127 -49.72 10.16 44.65
CA SER A 127 -50.24 9.13 43.75
C SER A 127 -50.14 7.75 44.41
N GLU A 128 -51.27 7.04 44.46
CA GLU A 128 -51.42 5.75 45.14
C GLU A 128 -52.13 4.76 44.23
N ILE A 129 -51.80 3.47 44.33
CA ILE A 129 -52.48 2.38 43.63
C ILE A 129 -53.07 1.42 44.67
N GLN A 130 -54.31 0.99 44.47
CA GLN A 130 -54.96 -0.03 45.29
C GLN A 130 -54.55 -1.43 44.80
N LEU A 131 -53.99 -2.25 45.69
CA LEU A 131 -53.42 -3.56 45.35
C LEU A 131 -53.79 -4.63 46.39
N SER A 132 -54.04 -5.84 45.90
CA SER A 132 -54.16 -7.08 46.69
C SER A 132 -53.10 -8.09 46.28
N ILE A 133 -52.79 -9.00 47.20
CA ILE A 133 -51.85 -10.11 47.06
C ILE A 133 -52.52 -11.38 47.58
N ALA A 134 -52.58 -12.42 46.77
CA ALA A 134 -53.17 -13.72 47.12
C ALA A 134 -52.24 -14.87 46.74
N LEU A 135 -52.46 -16.02 47.37
CA LEU A 135 -51.95 -17.31 46.92
C LEU A 135 -53.14 -18.14 46.45
N GLU A 136 -53.22 -18.43 45.16
CA GLU A 136 -54.24 -19.32 44.62
C GLU A 136 -53.65 -20.71 44.37
N THR A 137 -54.47 -21.74 44.54
CA THR A 137 -54.08 -23.15 44.36
C THR A 137 -55.13 -23.85 43.51
N ASP A 138 -54.71 -24.78 42.65
CA ASP A 138 -55.57 -25.46 41.65
C ASP A 138 -56.61 -26.45 42.23
N THR A 139 -56.98 -26.30 43.51
CA THR A 139 -58.10 -27.06 44.09
C THR A 139 -59.42 -26.55 43.51
N LYS A 140 -60.13 -27.44 42.82
CA LYS A 140 -61.51 -27.20 42.35
C LYS A 140 -62.37 -26.59 43.45
N ALA A 141 -63.02 -25.48 43.16
CA ALA A 141 -63.86 -24.76 44.12
C ALA A 141 -64.95 -25.69 44.73
N PRO A 142 -65.23 -25.58 46.03
CA PRO A 142 -66.36 -26.28 46.66
C PRO A 142 -67.68 -25.90 45.98
N VAL A 143 -68.54 -26.89 45.72
CA VAL A 143 -69.86 -26.67 45.12
C VAL A 143 -70.85 -26.29 46.23
N ASP A 144 -70.81 -25.02 46.64
CA ASP A 144 -71.83 -24.47 47.54
C ASP A 144 -73.18 -24.42 46.82
N SER A 145 -74.17 -25.15 47.34
CA SER A 145 -75.47 -25.33 46.68
C SER A 145 -76.36 -24.09 46.82
N PHE A 146 -76.15 -23.10 45.95
CA PHE A 146 -76.94 -21.87 45.90
C PHE A 146 -78.42 -22.18 45.59
N LYS A 147 -79.29 -22.12 46.60
CA LYS A 147 -80.74 -22.16 46.44
C LYS A 147 -81.28 -20.73 46.37
N ALA A 148 -81.68 -20.30 45.19
CA ALA A 148 -82.43 -19.05 45.04
C ALA A 148 -83.74 -19.13 45.85
N LYS A 149 -83.94 -18.19 46.78
CA LYS A 149 -85.26 -17.95 47.36
C LYS A 149 -86.10 -17.20 46.34
N GLY A 150 -87.39 -17.56 46.20
CA GLY A 150 -88.32 -16.82 45.35
C GLY A 150 -88.39 -15.35 45.75
N ALA A 151 -88.61 -14.48 44.76
CA ALA A 151 -88.70 -13.04 45.00
C ALA A 151 -89.81 -12.74 46.04
N PRO A 152 -89.58 -11.82 47.00
CA PRO A 152 -90.62 -11.43 47.94
C PRO A 152 -91.86 -10.87 47.20
N PRO A 153 -93.09 -11.18 47.64
CA PRO A 153 -94.28 -10.53 47.13
C PRO A 153 -94.14 -9.02 47.21
N ARG A 154 -94.41 -8.33 46.10
CA ARG A 154 -94.44 -6.87 46.04
C ARG A 154 -95.90 -6.44 46.01
N ASP A 155 -96.40 -5.91 47.12
CA ASP A 155 -97.75 -5.33 47.20
C ASP A 155 -97.83 -4.08 46.31
N GLY A 156 -98.14 -4.30 45.03
CA GLY A 156 -98.31 -3.26 44.03
C GLY A 156 -99.59 -2.46 44.29
N LYS A 157 -99.44 -1.18 44.62
CA LYS A 157 -100.56 -0.27 44.80
C LYS A 157 -101.13 0.14 43.43
N VAL A 158 -102.07 -0.65 42.92
CA VAL A 158 -102.62 -0.52 41.56
C VAL A 158 -103.29 0.85 41.35
N PRO A 159 -103.02 1.56 40.24
CA PRO A 159 -103.80 2.74 39.85
C PRO A 159 -105.26 2.39 39.56
N ALA A 160 -106.19 3.31 39.84
CA ALA A 160 -107.63 3.07 39.76
C ALA A 160 -108.23 3.00 38.33
N SER A 161 -107.45 2.53 37.34
CA SER A 161 -107.86 2.41 35.93
C SER A 161 -108.13 0.97 35.48
N LEU A 162 -107.86 -0.03 36.33
CA LEU A 162 -107.94 -1.46 36.01
C LEU A 162 -108.96 -2.17 36.91
N SER A 163 -110.24 -1.82 36.78
CA SER A 163 -111.33 -2.39 37.59
C SER A 163 -111.88 -3.74 37.10
N GLU A 164 -111.38 -4.27 35.98
CA GLU A 164 -111.90 -5.48 35.33
C GLU A 164 -110.87 -6.64 35.19
N LEU A 165 -109.65 -6.49 35.74
CA LEU A 165 -108.61 -7.55 35.75
C LEU A 165 -108.12 -7.81 37.18
N ASP A 166 -108.16 -9.06 37.67
CA ASP A 166 -107.48 -9.44 38.91
C ASP A 166 -105.96 -9.44 38.66
N PRO A 167 -105.14 -8.75 39.46
CA PRO A 167 -103.67 -8.78 39.35
C PRO A 167 -103.04 -10.18 39.41
N LYS A 168 -103.78 -11.23 39.82
CA LYS A 168 -103.32 -12.63 39.79
C LYS A 168 -103.34 -13.26 38.40
N ASP A 169 -104.19 -12.80 37.49
CA ASP A 169 -104.39 -13.41 36.17
C ASP A 169 -103.38 -12.88 35.13
N ILE A 170 -102.62 -11.84 35.47
CA ILE A 170 -101.59 -11.24 34.62
C ILE A 170 -100.29 -12.07 34.68
N VAL A 171 -100.26 -13.16 33.92
CA VAL A 171 -99.10 -14.05 33.76
C VAL A 171 -98.41 -13.79 32.41
N ALA A 172 -97.08 -13.92 32.37
CA ALA A 172 -96.29 -13.84 31.13
C ALA A 172 -96.41 -15.15 30.34
N VAL A 173 -97.01 -15.11 29.14
CA VAL A 173 -97.23 -16.27 28.27
C VAL A 173 -96.28 -16.21 27.07
N LEU A 174 -95.55 -17.28 26.79
CA LEU A 174 -94.70 -17.38 25.60
C LEU A 174 -95.56 -17.54 24.33
N ASN A 175 -95.39 -16.64 23.37
CA ASN A 175 -95.85 -16.84 22.00
C ASN A 175 -94.72 -17.50 21.20
N GLU A 176 -94.87 -18.79 20.88
CA GLU A 176 -93.84 -19.57 20.17
C GLU A 176 -93.65 -19.15 18.71
N GLU A 177 -94.70 -18.69 18.03
CA GLU A 177 -94.62 -18.18 16.65
C GLU A 177 -93.94 -16.80 16.58
N GLY A 178 -94.18 -15.95 17.58
CA GLY A 178 -93.60 -14.61 17.68
C GLY A 178 -92.22 -14.55 18.35
N GLY A 179 -91.84 -15.57 19.13
CA GLY A 179 -90.58 -15.60 19.89
C GLY A 179 -90.53 -14.63 21.08
N TYR A 180 -91.66 -14.07 21.50
CA TYR A 180 -91.77 -13.10 22.60
C TYR A 180 -92.72 -13.59 23.71
N HIS A 181 -92.54 -13.08 24.93
CA HIS A 181 -93.50 -13.28 26.02
C HIS A 181 -94.50 -12.13 26.04
N GLN A 182 -95.79 -12.44 25.94
CA GLN A 182 -96.88 -11.48 26.09
C GLN A 182 -97.28 -11.37 27.55
N ILE A 183 -97.59 -10.15 28.02
CA ILE A 183 -98.04 -9.87 29.39
C ILE A 183 -99.40 -9.17 29.30
N GLY A 184 -100.47 -9.89 29.65
CA GLY A 184 -101.84 -9.41 29.54
C GLY A 184 -102.41 -9.35 28.11
N PRO A 185 -103.69 -8.93 27.95
CA PRO A 185 -104.40 -9.00 26.66
C PRO A 185 -103.98 -7.91 25.66
N ALA A 186 -103.57 -8.31 24.45
CA ALA A 186 -103.03 -7.42 23.42
C ALA A 186 -104.01 -6.33 22.90
N GLU A 187 -105.31 -6.49 23.18
CA GLU A 187 -106.38 -5.62 22.69
C GLU A 187 -106.60 -4.36 23.54
N TYR A 188 -106.15 -4.36 24.81
CA TYR A 188 -106.37 -3.26 25.76
C TYR A 188 -105.26 -3.06 26.79
N CYS A 189 -104.35 -4.01 26.98
CA CYS A 189 -103.24 -3.92 27.93
C CYS A 189 -102.08 -3.08 27.34
N THR A 190 -102.02 -1.79 27.70
CA THR A 190 -100.98 -0.85 27.20
C THR A 190 -100.10 -0.23 28.29
N ASP A 191 -100.29 -0.65 29.54
CA ASP A 191 -99.53 -0.19 30.71
C ASP A 191 -98.07 -0.67 30.74
N ALA A 192 -97.24 -0.01 31.55
CA ALA A 192 -95.83 -0.34 31.73
C ALA A 192 -95.62 -1.38 32.85
N PHE A 193 -95.25 -2.60 32.48
CA PHE A 193 -95.00 -3.72 33.41
C PHE A 193 -93.53 -3.90 33.75
N ILE A 194 -93.23 -4.37 34.97
CA ILE A 194 -91.88 -4.75 35.42
C ILE A 194 -91.80 -6.27 35.56
N LEU A 195 -91.32 -6.95 34.52
CA LEU A 195 -91.08 -8.39 34.54
C LEU A 195 -89.79 -8.74 35.31
N SER A 196 -89.90 -9.54 36.37
CA SER A 196 -88.77 -10.00 37.18
C SER A 196 -88.37 -11.45 36.87
N VAL A 197 -87.62 -11.65 35.78
CA VAL A 197 -87.12 -12.98 35.41
C VAL A 197 -86.11 -13.50 36.45
N THR A 198 -86.38 -14.67 37.04
CA THR A 198 -85.50 -15.31 38.03
C THR A 198 -85.12 -16.71 37.55
N ILE A 199 -83.83 -16.94 37.29
CA ILE A 199 -83.31 -18.26 36.91
C ILE A 199 -83.23 -19.14 38.16
N ALA A 200 -84.24 -19.98 38.38
CA ALA A 200 -84.36 -20.78 39.61
C ALA A 200 -83.39 -21.97 39.66
N PHE A 201 -83.17 -22.63 38.52
CA PHE A 201 -82.18 -23.70 38.33
C PHE A 201 -81.86 -23.86 36.83
N ALA A 202 -80.74 -24.52 36.51
CA ALA A 202 -80.36 -24.82 35.13
C ALA A 202 -80.26 -26.33 34.90
N THR A 203 -80.98 -26.84 33.89
CA THR A 203 -80.88 -28.24 33.43
C THR A 203 -79.74 -28.41 32.42
N GLN A 204 -79.32 -29.65 32.18
CA GLN A 204 -78.40 -30.04 31.09
C GLN A 204 -77.05 -29.29 31.04
N LEU A 205 -76.62 -28.66 32.14
CA LEU A 205 -75.29 -28.05 32.32
C LEU A 205 -74.13 -28.96 31.86
N GLU A 206 -74.26 -30.27 32.04
CA GLU A 206 -73.24 -31.23 31.60
C GLU A 206 -73.10 -31.34 30.07
N GLN A 207 -74.18 -31.13 29.30
CA GLN A 207 -74.10 -31.02 27.84
C GLN A 207 -73.44 -29.71 27.40
N LEU A 208 -73.61 -28.63 28.17
CA LEU A 208 -72.93 -27.36 27.90
C LEU A 208 -71.41 -27.53 28.10
N LYS A 209 -70.98 -28.11 29.23
CA LYS A 209 -69.57 -28.45 29.49
C LYS A 209 -68.98 -29.39 28.43
N GLN A 210 -69.75 -30.37 27.97
CA GLN A 210 -69.28 -31.29 26.90
C GLN A 210 -69.06 -30.55 25.57
N LYS A 211 -69.94 -29.62 25.20
CA LYS A 211 -69.75 -28.76 24.02
C LYS A 211 -68.56 -27.82 24.16
N GLU A 212 -68.42 -27.18 25.32
CA GLU A 212 -67.30 -26.30 25.66
C GLU A 212 -65.96 -27.06 25.60
N LEU A 213 -65.88 -28.23 26.22
CA LEU A 213 -64.71 -29.11 26.20
C LEU A 213 -64.35 -29.55 24.78
N ALA A 214 -65.33 -29.97 23.98
CA ALA A 214 -65.10 -30.36 22.58
C ALA A 214 -64.61 -29.17 21.74
N HIS A 215 -65.13 -27.96 21.97
CA HIS A 215 -64.69 -26.75 21.29
C HIS A 215 -63.25 -26.37 21.70
N MET A 216 -62.91 -26.41 22.99
CA MET A 216 -61.53 -26.22 23.46
C MET A 216 -60.57 -27.27 22.88
N GLN A 217 -60.97 -28.54 22.80
CA GLN A 217 -60.17 -29.61 22.20
C GLN A 217 -59.91 -29.36 20.71
N ALA A 218 -60.93 -28.95 19.95
CA ALA A 218 -60.78 -28.59 18.53
C ALA A 218 -59.81 -27.41 18.35
N LEU A 219 -59.94 -26.35 19.16
CA LEU A 219 -59.01 -25.22 19.16
C LEU A 219 -57.58 -25.65 19.54
N ALA A 220 -57.41 -26.54 20.51
CA ALA A 220 -56.11 -27.03 20.94
C ALA A 220 -55.40 -27.86 19.86
N GLU A 221 -56.11 -28.69 19.10
CA GLU A 221 -55.50 -29.44 17.99
C GLU A 221 -55.21 -28.55 16.77
N GLU A 222 -56.07 -27.59 16.43
CA GLU A 222 -55.77 -26.59 15.39
C GLU A 222 -54.60 -25.67 15.78
N TRP A 223 -54.44 -25.36 17.07
CA TRP A 223 -53.26 -24.66 17.60
C TRP A 223 -52.00 -25.51 17.44
N LYS A 224 -51.99 -26.76 17.95
CA LYS A 224 -50.87 -27.70 17.83
C LYS A 224 -50.46 -27.94 16.37
N LYS A 225 -51.44 -28.00 15.46
CA LYS A 225 -51.21 -28.15 14.02
C LYS A 225 -50.50 -26.94 13.44
N ARG A 226 -51.00 -25.72 13.67
CA ARG A 226 -50.32 -24.49 13.22
C ARG A 226 -48.94 -24.31 13.86
N ASP A 227 -48.76 -24.78 15.09
CA ASP A 227 -47.47 -24.71 15.77
C ASP A 227 -46.43 -25.63 15.10
N ARG A 228 -46.78 -26.90 14.84
CA ARG A 228 -45.95 -27.82 14.04
C ARG A 228 -45.68 -27.30 12.62
N GLU A 229 -46.65 -26.64 11.99
CA GLU A 229 -46.47 -26.01 10.67
C GLU A 229 -45.45 -24.86 10.72
N ARG A 230 -45.50 -24.02 11.77
CA ARG A 230 -44.52 -22.96 12.04
C ARG A 230 -43.14 -23.52 12.34
N GLU A 231 -43.03 -24.50 13.25
CA GLU A 231 -41.77 -25.19 13.54
C GLU A 231 -41.14 -25.79 12.28
N SER A 232 -41.94 -26.45 11.44
CA SER A 232 -41.50 -27.04 10.17
C SER A 232 -40.98 -25.98 9.19
N LEU A 233 -41.65 -24.82 9.10
CA LEU A 233 -41.21 -23.70 8.26
C LEU A 233 -39.91 -23.07 8.79
N VAL A 234 -39.82 -22.82 10.11
CA VAL A 234 -38.60 -22.30 10.76
C VAL A 234 -37.44 -23.27 10.58
N LYS A 235 -37.64 -24.57 10.81
CA LYS A 235 -36.62 -25.60 10.64
C LYS A 235 -36.09 -25.70 9.21
N LYS A 236 -36.97 -25.55 8.20
CA LYS A 236 -36.56 -25.43 6.79
C LYS A 236 -35.71 -24.18 6.56
N LYS A 237 -36.14 -23.02 7.04
CA LYS A 237 -35.41 -21.76 6.87
C LYS A 237 -34.05 -21.76 7.58
N VAL A 238 -33.96 -22.31 8.79
CA VAL A 238 -32.67 -22.52 9.48
C VAL A 238 -31.73 -23.37 8.64
N ALA A 239 -32.19 -24.50 8.10
CA ALA A 239 -31.36 -25.35 7.24
C ALA A 239 -30.91 -24.65 5.93
N GLU A 240 -31.79 -23.87 5.30
CA GLU A 240 -31.44 -23.03 4.14
C GLU A 240 -30.36 -22.00 4.50
N TYR A 241 -30.51 -21.30 5.63
CA TYR A 241 -29.55 -20.30 6.09
C TYR A 241 -28.20 -20.90 6.47
N THR A 242 -28.13 -22.05 7.17
CA THR A 242 -26.86 -22.73 7.47
C THR A 242 -26.11 -23.14 6.19
N ILE A 243 -26.82 -23.56 5.14
CA ILE A 243 -26.21 -23.89 3.84
C ILE A 243 -25.69 -22.63 3.12
N LEU A 244 -26.40 -21.50 3.23
CA LEU A 244 -25.96 -20.22 2.68
C LEU A 244 -24.76 -19.64 3.44
N GLU A 245 -24.77 -19.73 4.76
CA GLU A 245 -23.68 -19.34 5.65
C GLU A 245 -22.40 -20.13 5.33
N GLY A 246 -22.46 -21.46 5.27
CA GLY A 246 -21.31 -22.29 4.91
C GLY A 246 -20.76 -22.01 3.51
N LYS A 247 -21.62 -21.64 2.54
CA LYS A 247 -21.18 -21.17 1.22
C LYS A 247 -20.47 -19.82 1.30
N LEU A 248 -20.99 -18.88 2.10
CA LEU A 248 -20.40 -17.55 2.28
C LEU A 248 -19.05 -17.62 3.00
N GLN A 249 -18.96 -18.40 4.09
CA GLN A 249 -17.71 -18.67 4.82
C GLN A 249 -16.65 -19.29 3.89
N LYS A 250 -17.02 -20.28 3.06
CA LYS A 250 -16.10 -20.83 2.06
C LYS A 250 -15.66 -19.77 1.03
N ALA A 251 -16.60 -18.97 0.52
CA ALA A 251 -16.29 -17.93 -0.46
C ALA A 251 -15.33 -16.87 0.10
N LEU A 252 -15.45 -16.51 1.39
CA LEU A 252 -14.50 -15.61 2.07
C LEU A 252 -13.09 -16.21 2.12
N VAL A 253 -12.95 -17.47 2.56
CA VAL A 253 -11.65 -18.16 2.62
C VAL A 253 -11.01 -18.35 1.24
N ASP A 254 -11.82 -18.65 0.21
CA ASP A 254 -11.34 -18.76 -1.18
C ASP A 254 -11.01 -17.41 -1.82
N LEU A 255 -11.53 -16.28 -1.31
CA LEU A 255 -11.14 -14.92 -1.69
C LEU A 255 -9.87 -14.47 -0.96
N GLU A 256 -9.78 -14.66 0.35
CA GLU A 256 -8.61 -14.33 1.17
C GLU A 256 -7.34 -15.03 0.63
N ARG A 257 -7.45 -16.31 0.24
CA ARG A 257 -6.35 -17.05 -0.40
C ARG A 257 -5.92 -16.41 -1.73
N ARG A 258 -6.86 -15.89 -2.54
CA ARG A 258 -6.55 -15.22 -3.81
C ARG A 258 -5.89 -13.86 -3.58
N GLU A 259 -6.33 -13.12 -2.57
CA GLU A 259 -5.72 -11.84 -2.18
C GLU A 259 -4.26 -12.05 -1.74
N GLN A 260 -4.00 -13.07 -0.90
CA GLN A 260 -2.64 -13.45 -0.52
C GLN A 260 -1.77 -13.86 -1.74
N GLN A 261 -2.32 -14.62 -2.69
CA GLN A 261 -1.63 -15.02 -3.93
C GLN A 261 -1.33 -13.83 -4.86
N LEU A 262 -2.24 -12.85 -4.95
CA LEU A 262 -2.02 -11.63 -5.72
C LEU A 262 -0.98 -10.73 -5.04
N ALA A 263 -0.99 -10.63 -3.71
CA ALA A 263 -0.01 -9.88 -2.94
C ALA A 263 1.41 -10.45 -3.06
N SER A 264 1.58 -11.78 -3.11
CA SER A 264 2.89 -12.39 -3.40
C SER A 264 3.32 -12.14 -4.85
N ALA A 265 2.43 -12.30 -5.83
CA ALA A 265 2.75 -12.10 -7.23
C ALA A 265 3.12 -10.63 -7.56
N ASP A 266 2.41 -9.64 -6.99
CA ASP A 266 2.79 -8.23 -7.14
C ASP A 266 4.12 -7.93 -6.44
N SER A 267 4.38 -8.52 -5.27
CA SER A 267 5.67 -8.40 -4.58
C SER A 267 6.85 -8.96 -5.37
N GLU A 268 6.63 -10.01 -6.16
CA GLU A 268 7.61 -10.61 -7.08
C GLU A 268 7.83 -9.73 -8.31
N LEU A 269 6.75 -9.33 -9.00
CA LEU A 269 6.80 -8.40 -10.14
C LEU A 269 7.45 -7.04 -9.78
N GLN A 270 7.25 -6.55 -8.54
CA GLN A 270 7.92 -5.36 -8.03
C GLN A 270 9.43 -5.55 -7.83
N ARG A 271 9.93 -6.77 -7.61
CA ARG A 271 11.37 -7.07 -7.54
C ARG A 271 11.96 -7.15 -8.95
N GLU A 272 11.36 -7.96 -9.82
CA GLU A 272 11.77 -8.08 -11.23
C GLU A 272 11.83 -6.71 -11.91
N ARG A 273 10.83 -5.85 -11.68
CA ARG A 273 10.81 -4.49 -12.22
C ARG A 273 11.97 -3.62 -11.72
N LYS A 274 12.37 -3.75 -10.44
CA LYS A 274 13.50 -3.00 -9.86
C LYS A 274 14.84 -3.53 -10.37
N GLU A 275 14.98 -4.84 -10.48
CA GLU A 275 16.18 -5.50 -11.01
C GLU A 275 16.40 -5.13 -12.49
N LEU A 276 15.34 -5.23 -13.30
CA LEU A 276 15.35 -4.83 -14.71
C LEU A 276 15.56 -3.32 -14.91
N GLN A 277 15.08 -2.47 -13.98
CA GLN A 277 15.41 -1.05 -13.99
C GLN A 277 16.90 -0.81 -13.69
N SER A 278 17.43 -1.42 -12.62
CA SER A 278 18.85 -1.33 -12.27
C SER A 278 19.76 -1.85 -13.40
N GLU A 279 19.33 -2.89 -14.12
CA GLU A 279 20.07 -3.43 -15.26
C GLU A 279 20.05 -2.48 -16.46
N ARG A 280 18.91 -1.85 -16.76
CA ARG A 280 18.84 -0.80 -17.80
C ARG A 280 19.71 0.41 -17.45
N GLU A 281 19.76 0.81 -16.18
CA GLU A 281 20.61 1.90 -15.70
C GLU A 281 22.10 1.53 -15.81
N ARG A 282 22.51 0.31 -15.40
CA ARG A 282 23.87 -0.22 -15.59
C ARG A 282 24.28 -0.28 -17.06
N ASN A 283 23.46 -0.90 -17.91
CA ASN A 283 23.75 -1.06 -19.34
C ASN A 283 23.85 0.30 -20.05
N LEU A 284 23.05 1.29 -19.63
CA LEU A 284 23.16 2.66 -20.14
C LEU A 284 24.47 3.34 -19.72
N GLN A 285 24.89 3.18 -18.46
CA GLN A 285 26.16 3.71 -17.97
C GLN A 285 27.37 3.06 -18.67
N GLU A 286 27.37 1.73 -18.79
CA GLU A 286 28.44 0.99 -19.49
C GLU A 286 28.55 1.40 -20.97
N LEU A 287 27.43 1.62 -21.64
CA LEU A 287 27.40 2.14 -23.01
C LEU A 287 27.94 3.58 -23.08
N GLN A 288 27.59 4.45 -22.13
CA GLN A 288 28.12 5.81 -22.06
C GLN A 288 29.63 5.84 -21.82
N ASP A 289 30.17 5.04 -20.90
CA ASP A 289 31.61 4.93 -20.66
C ASP A 289 32.37 4.21 -21.79
N SER A 290 31.72 3.33 -22.54
CA SER A 290 32.25 2.77 -23.78
C SER A 290 32.36 3.86 -24.86
N ILE A 291 31.29 4.62 -25.09
CA ILE A 291 31.26 5.76 -26.02
C ILE A 291 32.27 6.85 -25.62
N ARG A 292 32.45 7.09 -24.31
CA ARG A 292 33.43 8.06 -23.79
C ARG A 292 34.86 7.64 -24.12
N ARG A 293 35.24 6.40 -23.77
CA ARG A 293 36.58 5.85 -24.11
C ARG A 293 36.85 5.89 -25.61
N ALA A 294 35.93 5.38 -26.43
CA ALA A 294 36.09 5.39 -27.89
C ALA A 294 36.23 6.81 -28.49
N LYS A 295 35.65 7.84 -27.85
CA LYS A 295 35.88 9.26 -28.22
C LYS A 295 37.26 9.75 -27.77
N GLU A 296 37.68 9.43 -26.56
CA GLU A 296 39.00 9.77 -26.01
C GLU A 296 40.12 9.14 -26.87
N ASP A 297 39.98 7.86 -27.22
CA ASP A 297 40.89 7.13 -28.13
C ASP A 297 40.96 7.80 -29.53
N CYS A 298 39.80 8.16 -30.08
CA CYS A 298 39.71 8.82 -31.39
C CYS A 298 40.33 10.23 -31.40
N ILE A 299 40.12 11.01 -30.33
CA ILE A 299 40.76 12.32 -30.12
C ILE A 299 42.27 12.14 -30.07
N HIS A 300 42.76 11.21 -29.25
CA HIS A 300 44.19 10.95 -29.11
C HIS A 300 44.83 10.50 -30.44
N GLN A 301 44.17 9.64 -31.21
CA GLN A 301 44.66 9.25 -32.53
C GLN A 301 44.71 10.44 -33.50
N VAL A 302 43.72 11.34 -33.49
CA VAL A 302 43.73 12.58 -34.30
C VAL A 302 44.84 13.53 -33.84
N GLU A 303 45.15 13.62 -32.55
CA GLU A 303 46.27 14.41 -32.03
C GLU A 303 47.63 13.84 -32.47
N LEU A 304 47.81 12.51 -32.42
CA LEU A 304 49.01 11.83 -32.92
C LEU A 304 49.23 12.09 -34.42
N GLU A 305 48.19 11.99 -35.25
CA GLU A 305 48.30 12.31 -36.68
C GLU A 305 48.57 13.80 -36.93
N ARG A 306 48.00 14.72 -36.13
CA ARG A 306 48.34 16.17 -36.20
C ARG A 306 49.81 16.43 -35.87
N LEU A 307 50.37 15.76 -34.88
CA LEU A 307 51.80 15.87 -34.53
C LEU A 307 52.70 15.33 -35.66
N LYS A 308 52.35 14.19 -36.27
CA LYS A 308 53.06 13.66 -37.45
C LYS A 308 53.00 14.62 -38.64
N ILE A 309 51.83 15.20 -38.93
CA ILE A 309 51.67 16.19 -40.01
C ILE A 309 52.58 17.40 -39.74
N LYS A 310 52.55 17.97 -38.53
CA LYS A 310 53.41 19.10 -38.16
C LYS A 310 54.90 18.77 -38.32
N GLN A 311 55.34 17.59 -37.89
CA GLN A 311 56.72 17.14 -38.08
C GLN A 311 57.09 17.07 -39.58
N ILE A 312 56.22 16.49 -40.41
CA ILE A 312 56.43 16.39 -41.86
C ILE A 312 56.43 17.77 -42.54
N GLU A 313 55.60 18.70 -42.08
CA GLU A 313 55.59 20.09 -42.55
C GLU A 313 56.90 20.82 -42.20
N GLU A 314 57.42 20.64 -40.98
CA GLU A 314 58.71 21.18 -40.58
C GLU A 314 59.88 20.56 -41.39
N ASP A 315 59.89 19.25 -41.59
CA ASP A 315 60.93 18.59 -42.41
C ASP A 315 60.85 19.00 -43.88
N LYS A 316 59.64 19.16 -44.42
CA LYS A 316 59.41 19.74 -45.75
C LYS A 316 59.96 21.17 -45.84
N HIS A 317 59.77 21.99 -44.81
CA HIS A 317 60.35 23.34 -44.75
C HIS A 317 61.88 23.32 -44.66
N ARG A 318 62.47 22.42 -43.85
CA ARG A 318 63.93 22.22 -43.76
C ARG A 318 64.52 21.83 -45.12
N LEU A 319 63.94 20.83 -45.79
CA LEU A 319 64.38 20.36 -47.11
C LEU A 319 64.21 21.43 -48.21
N GLN A 320 63.12 22.21 -48.16
CA GLN A 320 62.91 23.33 -49.08
C GLN A 320 63.97 24.43 -48.90
N GLN A 321 64.31 24.78 -47.66
CA GLN A 321 65.38 25.76 -47.37
C GLN A 321 66.75 25.26 -47.84
N GLN A 322 67.08 23.98 -47.62
CA GLN A 322 68.32 23.38 -48.13
C GLN A 322 68.39 23.45 -49.67
N LYS A 323 67.31 23.06 -50.36
CA LYS A 323 67.22 23.16 -51.83
C LYS A 323 67.34 24.59 -52.36
N GLU A 324 66.83 25.57 -51.63
CA GLU A 324 66.99 27.00 -51.96
C GLU A 324 68.43 27.48 -51.75
N GLN A 325 69.10 27.06 -50.66
CA GLN A 325 70.51 27.32 -50.42
C GLN A 325 71.41 26.66 -51.48
N GLU A 326 71.16 25.41 -51.86
CA GLU A 326 71.83 24.72 -52.97
C GLU A 326 71.64 25.47 -54.29
N SER A 327 70.41 25.92 -54.59
CA SER A 327 70.15 26.72 -55.80
C SER A 327 70.88 28.07 -55.78
N GLN A 328 71.01 28.71 -54.61
CA GLN A 328 71.80 29.94 -54.44
C GLN A 328 73.30 29.68 -54.61
N MET A 329 73.85 28.64 -53.99
CA MET A 329 75.25 28.24 -54.16
C MET A 329 75.57 27.87 -55.60
N ALA A 330 74.69 27.15 -56.30
CA ALA A 330 74.85 26.83 -57.72
C ALA A 330 74.86 28.08 -58.61
N ARG A 331 74.02 29.10 -58.30
CA ARG A 331 74.04 30.40 -59.00
C ARG A 331 75.33 31.17 -58.73
N LEU A 332 75.77 31.25 -57.47
CA LEU A 332 77.01 31.93 -57.09
C LEU A 332 78.24 31.24 -57.73
N LYS A 333 78.29 29.91 -57.73
CA LYS A 333 79.34 29.14 -58.41
C LYS A 333 79.34 29.40 -59.92
N LYS A 334 78.17 29.43 -60.57
CA LYS A 334 78.06 29.78 -61.99
C LYS A 334 78.54 31.22 -62.27
N GLN A 335 78.25 32.17 -61.38
CA GLN A 335 78.78 33.54 -61.48
C GLN A 335 80.30 33.60 -61.26
N GLN A 336 80.87 32.77 -60.38
CA GLN A 336 82.32 32.62 -60.24
C GLN A 336 82.96 32.03 -61.50
N GLU A 337 82.39 30.95 -62.04
CA GLU A 337 82.83 30.33 -63.30
C GLU A 337 82.76 31.31 -64.49
N GLU A 338 81.73 32.16 -64.55
CA GLU A 338 81.60 33.23 -65.56
C GLU A 338 82.64 34.35 -65.35
N LEU A 339 82.94 34.73 -64.11
CA LEU A 339 83.99 35.70 -63.77
C LEU A 339 85.41 35.17 -64.04
N GLU A 340 85.66 33.88 -63.79
CA GLU A 340 86.92 33.21 -64.13
C GLU A 340 87.10 33.10 -65.64
N GLN A 341 86.04 32.74 -66.39
CA GLN A 341 86.07 32.81 -67.85
C GLN A 341 86.32 34.23 -68.37
N MET A 342 85.79 35.26 -67.71
CA MET A 342 86.08 36.65 -68.06
C MET A 342 87.55 37.02 -67.77
N ARG A 343 88.10 36.62 -66.61
CA ARG A 343 89.53 36.80 -66.28
C ARG A 343 90.44 36.10 -67.26
N LEU A 344 90.16 34.84 -67.61
CA LEU A 344 90.94 34.07 -68.59
C LEU A 344 90.89 34.71 -69.98
N ARG A 345 89.74 35.26 -70.39
CA ARG A 345 89.63 36.03 -71.65
C ARG A 345 90.37 37.36 -71.61
N TYR A 346 90.43 38.02 -70.45
CA TYR A 346 91.21 39.25 -70.26
C TYR A 346 92.71 38.95 -70.36
N LEU A 347 93.20 37.97 -69.59
CA LEU A 347 94.60 37.52 -69.63
C LEU A 347 94.99 37.06 -71.04
N ALA A 348 94.18 36.26 -71.72
CA ALA A 348 94.44 35.84 -73.11
C ALA A 348 94.32 36.98 -74.16
N ALA A 349 93.74 38.13 -73.79
CA ALA A 349 93.77 39.34 -74.62
C ALA A 349 95.02 40.19 -74.31
N GLU A 350 95.40 40.29 -73.04
CA GLU A 350 96.61 40.95 -72.56
C GLU A 350 97.88 40.23 -73.10
N GLU A 351 97.98 38.91 -72.93
CA GLU A 351 99.01 38.06 -73.55
C GLU A 351 99.05 38.18 -75.07
N LYS A 352 97.90 38.37 -75.72
CA LYS A 352 97.82 38.56 -77.17
C LYS A 352 98.35 39.94 -77.59
N ASP A 353 98.25 40.94 -76.73
CA ASP A 353 98.72 42.30 -76.98
C ASP A 353 100.17 42.51 -76.54
N THR A 354 100.66 41.79 -75.51
CA THR A 354 102.11 41.62 -75.29
C THR A 354 102.73 40.84 -76.43
N VAL A 355 102.19 39.68 -76.85
CA VAL A 355 102.74 38.93 -78.00
C VAL A 355 102.68 39.71 -79.33
N LYS A 356 101.78 40.68 -79.51
CA LYS A 356 101.88 41.66 -80.61
C LYS A 356 103.07 42.60 -80.44
N THR A 357 103.31 43.08 -79.22
CA THR A 357 104.40 43.98 -78.85
C THR A 357 105.75 43.27 -78.98
N ASP A 358 105.92 42.10 -78.35
CA ASP A 358 107.06 41.20 -78.51
C ASP A 358 107.31 40.87 -79.99
N ARG A 359 106.26 40.66 -80.79
CA ARG A 359 106.38 40.43 -82.24
C ARG A 359 106.84 41.68 -83.00
N GLN A 360 106.48 42.87 -82.56
CA GLN A 360 106.98 44.13 -83.12
C GLN A 360 108.45 44.34 -82.72
N GLU A 361 108.80 44.12 -81.44
CA GLU A 361 110.19 44.15 -80.96
C GLU A 361 111.06 43.09 -81.67
N LEU A 362 110.54 41.88 -81.92
CA LEU A 362 111.23 40.85 -82.71
C LEU A 362 111.36 41.21 -84.19
N LEU A 363 110.47 42.03 -84.76
CA LEU A 363 110.64 42.59 -86.10
C LEU A 363 111.75 43.66 -86.10
N ASP A 364 111.80 44.51 -85.09
CA ASP A 364 112.80 45.57 -84.97
C ASP A 364 114.20 45.02 -84.62
N ILE A 365 114.28 44.04 -83.71
CA ILE A 365 115.49 43.22 -83.46
C ILE A 365 115.92 42.50 -84.74
N ARG A 366 115.00 41.97 -85.55
CA ARG A 366 115.33 41.34 -86.84
C ARG A 366 115.86 42.36 -87.86
N ASN A 367 115.37 43.59 -87.83
CA ASN A 367 115.90 44.68 -88.66
C ASN A 367 117.32 45.07 -88.22
N GLU A 368 117.60 45.09 -86.91
CA GLU A 368 118.93 45.36 -86.35
C GLU A 368 119.92 44.20 -86.59
N LEU A 369 119.47 42.95 -86.48
CA LEU A 369 120.25 41.77 -86.85
C LEU A 369 120.63 41.75 -88.34
N ASN A 370 119.81 42.34 -89.22
CA ASN A 370 120.18 42.53 -90.62
C ASN A 370 121.23 43.65 -90.82
N ARG A 371 121.32 44.64 -89.92
CA ARG A 371 122.39 45.66 -89.93
C ARG A 371 123.73 45.09 -89.45
N LEU A 372 123.71 44.30 -88.37
CA LEU A 372 124.92 43.69 -87.78
C LEU A 372 125.47 42.50 -88.58
N ARG A 373 124.80 42.05 -89.64
CA ARG A 373 125.22 40.90 -90.48
C ARG A 373 126.26 41.27 -91.56
N GLN A 374 126.95 42.40 -91.44
CA GLN A 374 127.85 42.91 -92.49
C GLN A 374 129.26 43.28 -92.01
N GLN A 375 129.70 42.75 -90.86
CA GLN A 375 131.11 42.79 -90.46
C GLN A 375 131.59 41.48 -89.81
N ASP A 376 132.89 41.22 -90.01
CA ASP A 376 133.74 40.11 -89.57
C ASP A 376 133.38 38.64 -89.89
N GLN A 377 134.29 38.04 -90.67
CA GLN A 377 134.48 36.60 -90.84
C GLN A 377 135.82 36.19 -90.20
N LYS A 378 135.86 35.09 -89.43
CA LYS A 378 136.90 34.03 -89.47
C LYS A 378 136.55 32.85 -88.56
N GLN A 379 137.17 31.70 -88.83
CA GLN A 379 136.94 30.36 -88.26
C GLN A 379 138.32 29.66 -88.00
N PRO A 380 138.44 28.42 -87.46
CA PRO A 380 137.45 27.34 -87.22
C PRO A 380 137.43 26.87 -85.73
N GLN A 381 137.08 25.67 -85.21
CA GLN A 381 136.54 24.33 -85.60
C GLN A 381 136.02 23.65 -84.27
N ASP A 382 135.45 22.43 -84.12
CA ASP A 382 135.04 21.30 -84.98
C ASP A 382 133.92 20.43 -84.30
N SER A 383 133.29 19.57 -85.10
CA SER A 383 132.79 18.18 -84.87
C SER A 383 132.35 17.61 -83.49
N ARG A 384 131.06 17.16 -83.48
CA ARG A 384 130.57 15.75 -83.25
C ARG A 384 130.66 15.09 -81.85
N GLU A 385 129.82 14.10 -81.45
CA GLU A 385 128.50 13.55 -81.90
C GLU A 385 127.87 12.65 -80.79
N ILE A 386 126.60 12.22 -80.96
CA ILE A 386 125.97 10.97 -80.44
C ILE A 386 125.75 10.74 -78.91
N ALA A 387 124.50 10.99 -78.50
CA ALA A 387 123.52 10.12 -77.79
C ALA A 387 123.87 9.10 -76.64
N SER A 388 123.14 9.29 -75.52
CA SER A 388 122.25 8.30 -74.84
C SER A 388 122.68 7.42 -73.65
N ARG A 389 121.68 7.20 -72.76
CA ARG A 389 121.41 6.06 -71.83
C ARG A 389 122.02 6.03 -70.41
N SER A 390 121.21 6.50 -69.45
CA SER A 390 120.81 5.92 -68.14
C SER A 390 121.74 5.10 -67.21
N VAL A 391 121.47 5.23 -65.89
CA VAL A 391 121.66 4.29 -64.74
C VAL A 391 122.74 4.64 -63.68
N GLU A 392 122.24 5.17 -62.55
CA GLU A 392 122.56 4.93 -61.11
C GLU A 392 123.96 5.12 -60.45
N GLY A 393 123.96 5.93 -59.37
CA GLY A 393 124.64 5.65 -58.08
C GLY A 393 126.10 6.14 -57.89
N PRO A 394 126.70 5.98 -56.68
CA PRO A 394 126.10 5.56 -55.39
C PRO A 394 126.54 6.34 -54.10
N HIS A 395 125.84 6.09 -52.98
CA HIS A 395 126.31 6.16 -51.56
C HIS A 395 126.72 7.55 -50.95
N ASN A 396 126.62 7.83 -49.63
CA ASN A 396 126.03 7.23 -48.41
C ASN A 396 126.00 8.34 -47.30
N ARG A 397 125.29 8.33 -46.16
CA ARG A 397 124.40 7.42 -45.38
C ARG A 397 123.19 8.25 -44.85
N ALA A 398 122.12 7.78 -44.17
CA ALA A 398 121.69 6.52 -43.52
C ALA A 398 122.09 6.25 -42.03
N LEU A 399 121.25 6.66 -41.07
CA LEU A 399 120.84 5.92 -39.84
C LEU A 399 120.01 6.81 -38.88
N GLU A 400 118.67 6.70 -38.90
CA GLU A 400 117.76 6.72 -37.71
C GLU A 400 116.25 6.65 -38.05
N GLU A 401 115.86 6.66 -39.32
CA GLU A 401 114.47 6.44 -39.74
C GLU A 401 114.06 4.95 -39.60
N GLY A 402 112.96 4.67 -38.91
CA GLY A 402 112.37 3.32 -38.82
C GLY A 402 111.47 3.04 -37.62
N LEU A 403 111.63 3.76 -36.49
CA LEU A 403 110.78 3.59 -35.30
C LEU A 403 109.48 4.39 -35.38
N GLU A 404 109.53 5.65 -35.81
CA GLU A 404 108.35 6.52 -35.94
C GLU A 404 107.38 6.04 -37.03
N ASP A 405 107.92 5.51 -38.13
CA ASP A 405 107.14 4.98 -39.25
C ASP A 405 106.40 3.67 -38.89
N TYR A 406 106.95 2.89 -37.94
CA TYR A 406 106.29 1.72 -37.36
C TYR A 406 105.22 2.11 -36.33
N LEU A 407 105.53 3.09 -35.48
CA LEU A 407 104.58 3.65 -34.50
C LEU A 407 103.33 4.24 -35.17
N THR A 408 103.51 4.97 -36.27
CA THR A 408 102.43 5.63 -37.01
C THR A 408 101.43 4.61 -37.56
N ARG A 409 101.90 3.51 -38.14
CA ARG A 409 101.03 2.45 -38.68
C ARG A 409 100.18 1.76 -37.61
N LEU A 410 100.75 1.48 -36.43
CA LEU A 410 99.99 0.90 -35.31
C LEU A 410 98.86 1.83 -34.82
N ILE A 411 99.10 3.14 -34.83
CA ILE A 411 98.10 4.17 -34.50
C ILE A 411 96.99 4.21 -35.56
N GLU A 412 97.35 4.19 -36.84
CA GLU A 412 96.38 4.21 -37.95
C GLU A 412 95.53 2.93 -38.03
N GLU A 413 96.11 1.75 -37.76
CA GLU A 413 95.38 0.47 -37.70
C GLU A 413 94.36 0.48 -36.54
N ARG A 414 94.78 0.89 -35.33
CA ARG A 414 93.87 1.05 -34.18
C ARG A 414 92.71 2.00 -34.50
N ASP A 415 93.01 3.19 -35.02
CA ASP A 415 91.98 4.20 -35.27
C ASP A 415 91.07 3.81 -36.45
N THR A 416 91.55 3.00 -37.38
CA THR A 416 90.72 2.42 -38.45
C THR A 416 89.78 1.34 -37.91
N LEU A 417 90.25 0.45 -37.03
CA LEU A 417 89.40 -0.53 -36.35
C LEU A 417 88.34 0.14 -35.48
N MET A 418 88.72 1.14 -34.67
CA MET A 418 87.79 1.93 -33.84
C MET A 418 86.73 2.66 -34.69
N ARG A 419 87.12 3.22 -35.85
CA ARG A 419 86.18 3.89 -36.78
C ARG A 419 85.16 2.96 -37.44
N THR A 420 85.29 1.63 -37.35
CA THR A 420 84.25 0.70 -37.81
C THR A 420 83.02 0.67 -36.91
N GLY A 421 83.14 1.09 -35.65
CA GLY A 421 82.07 0.97 -34.64
C GLY A 421 81.79 -0.46 -34.17
N VAL A 422 82.56 -1.46 -34.62
CA VAL A 422 82.43 -2.87 -34.22
C VAL A 422 83.39 -3.25 -33.08
N TYR A 423 84.48 -2.50 -32.90
CA TYR A 423 85.48 -2.69 -31.86
C TYR A 423 85.51 -1.53 -30.86
N SER A 424 85.84 -1.84 -29.62
CA SER A 424 85.85 -0.94 -28.47
C SER A 424 87.20 -0.97 -27.73
N HIS A 425 87.41 -0.04 -26.78
CA HIS A 425 88.59 -0.06 -25.90
C HIS A 425 88.65 -1.28 -24.95
N GLU A 426 87.55 -2.04 -24.81
CA GLU A 426 87.50 -3.25 -23.99
C GLU A 426 87.93 -4.50 -24.77
N ASP A 427 88.04 -4.40 -26.11
CA ASP A 427 88.39 -5.53 -26.97
C ASP A 427 89.89 -5.86 -26.92
N ARG A 428 90.18 -7.16 -26.76
CA ARG A 428 91.53 -7.70 -26.59
C ARG A 428 92.50 -7.34 -27.73
N ILE A 429 92.00 -7.08 -28.94
CA ILE A 429 92.79 -6.63 -30.09
C ILE A 429 93.22 -5.16 -29.94
N ILE A 430 92.29 -4.28 -29.55
CA ILE A 430 92.56 -2.85 -29.32
C ILE A 430 93.51 -2.67 -28.13
N GLY A 431 93.26 -3.38 -27.02
CA GLY A 431 94.13 -3.35 -25.84
C GLY A 431 95.56 -3.86 -26.10
N GLU A 432 95.74 -4.80 -27.03
CA GLU A 432 97.06 -5.30 -27.45
C GLU A 432 97.78 -4.30 -28.39
N LEU A 433 97.06 -3.66 -29.32
CA LEU A 433 97.61 -2.56 -30.12
C LEU A 433 98.06 -1.39 -29.24
N ASP A 434 97.23 -0.96 -28.29
CA ASP A 434 97.62 0.09 -27.33
C ASP A 434 98.79 -0.35 -26.42
N ARG A 435 98.96 -1.65 -26.12
CA ARG A 435 100.16 -2.16 -25.43
C ARG A 435 101.41 -1.99 -26.30
N GLN A 436 101.34 -2.38 -27.58
CA GLN A 436 102.48 -2.27 -28.50
C GLN A 436 102.85 -0.80 -28.78
N ILE A 437 101.86 0.09 -28.97
CA ILE A 437 102.07 1.54 -29.10
C ILE A 437 102.81 2.09 -27.86
N ARG A 438 102.40 1.72 -26.65
CA ARG A 438 103.10 2.12 -25.40
C ARG A 438 104.51 1.55 -25.30
N GLU A 439 104.75 0.32 -25.75
CA GLU A 439 106.09 -0.29 -25.74
C GLU A 439 107.04 0.30 -26.79
N VAL A 440 106.54 0.79 -27.93
CA VAL A 440 107.34 1.52 -28.93
C VAL A 440 107.67 2.92 -28.42
N LEU A 441 106.70 3.66 -27.87
CA LEU A 441 106.91 4.98 -27.24
C LEU A 441 107.88 4.91 -26.05
N ALA A 442 107.83 3.84 -25.24
CA ALA A 442 108.78 3.63 -24.16
C ALA A 442 110.21 3.38 -24.66
N LYS A 443 110.38 2.80 -25.86
CA LYS A 443 111.70 2.55 -26.47
C LYS A 443 112.29 3.80 -27.12
N SER A 444 111.49 4.63 -27.80
CA SER A 444 111.97 5.91 -28.35
C SER A 444 112.38 6.89 -27.25
N ASN A 445 111.60 6.95 -26.16
CA ASN A 445 111.90 7.81 -25.00
C ASN A 445 113.03 7.28 -24.10
N ALA A 446 113.53 6.06 -24.34
CA ALA A 446 114.69 5.47 -23.65
C ALA A 446 115.94 5.40 -24.55
N SER A 447 115.88 6.00 -25.74
CA SER A 447 116.96 6.04 -26.74
C SER A 447 117.40 7.49 -27.09
N ASN A 448 116.97 8.47 -26.28
CA ASN A 448 117.37 9.89 -26.32
C ASN A 448 118.05 10.28 -25.00
#